data_AF-X6IVB9-F1
#
_entry.id   AF-X6IVB9-F1
#
_cell.length_a   1.000
_cell.length_b   1.000
_cell.length_c   1.000
_cell.angle_alpha   90.00
_cell.angle_beta   90.00
_cell.angle_gamma   90.00
#
_symmetry.space_group_name_H-M   'P 1'
#
loop_
_entity.id
_entity.type
_entity.pdbx_description
1 polymer ?
#
loop_
_entity_poly.entity_id
_entity_poly.type
_entity_poly.pdbx_seq_one_letter_code
_entity_poly.pdbx_strand_id
1 'polypeptide(L)'
;MTRFAGLLASALLLLLPLSSARAAAPKAATALFEAKTVTERNAALTTLEAAAQGDPASAYAAGAGEFFTALEILAGGLHRHGFESPQSFMLPLMRLPIPDNPNPEPLTYEQFRAILVAFRDRLETSAATLGSVPADADIGMVVDLTHAGIDLNEDGAIAPDESMAAIMASLSRGGISSDGAAPSLTFRFDRADGFWLQGYAEFLMAQADFWLAHDFRTMFDGSFHMLFPRAKLPLQDVLVPPAGDMGSSIFSSEWRIADFISMVHLVNWPVVEPERRQAARRHLLEMIRLSRQDWKAIRAETDNDREWLPGPQQKGENPLTGLEVGEEQVEAWLATLTMAEDLLEGRKLLPHFRITVSTGQGINMKRFFEEPKPFDLVLSITGPAIAPYLESGEIVTSGEFDQIQRQFGGGGFLTFALWFN
;
A
#
# COMPACT_ATOMS: atom_id res chain seq x y z
N MET A 1 71.50 -42.33 -9.76
CA MET A 1 71.09 -41.20 -10.61
C MET A 1 69.70 -41.55 -11.13
N THR A 2 68.65 -41.09 -10.43
CA THR A 2 67.75 -39.98 -10.84
C THR A 2 66.71 -40.40 -11.90
N ARG A 3 65.41 -40.07 -11.81
CA ARG A 3 64.57 -39.37 -10.82
C ARG A 3 63.12 -39.41 -11.36
N PHE A 4 62.15 -39.51 -10.45
CA PHE A 4 60.78 -38.96 -10.45
C PHE A 4 59.85 -39.10 -11.68
N ALA A 5 58.86 -39.97 -11.55
CA ALA A 5 57.48 -39.69 -11.98
C ALA A 5 56.51 -40.52 -11.12
N GLY A 6 55.79 -39.86 -10.20
CA GLY A 6 54.78 -40.50 -9.37
C GLY A 6 54.75 -39.95 -7.95
N LEU A 7 53.93 -38.92 -7.73
CA LEU A 7 53.21 -38.59 -6.49
C LEU A 7 52.65 -37.17 -6.62
N LEU A 8 51.43 -37.06 -7.14
CA LEU A 8 50.54 -35.91 -6.95
C LEU A 8 49.15 -36.50 -6.67
N ALA A 9 49.05 -37.14 -5.51
CA ALA A 9 47.80 -37.60 -4.92
C ALA A 9 47.75 -36.98 -3.52
N SER A 10 47.25 -35.74 -3.42
CA SER A 10 46.75 -35.09 -2.20
C SER A 10 46.41 -33.63 -2.51
N ALA A 11 45.25 -33.39 -3.13
CA ALA A 11 44.47 -32.14 -3.07
C ALA A 11 43.21 -32.27 -3.92
N LEU A 12 42.38 -33.28 -3.66
CA LEU A 12 40.98 -33.21 -4.08
C LEU A 12 40.27 -32.42 -2.98
N LEU A 13 40.20 -31.10 -3.15
CA LEU A 13 39.24 -30.27 -2.46
C LEU A 13 37.86 -30.91 -2.72
N LEU A 14 37.26 -31.45 -1.67
CA LEU A 14 35.84 -31.71 -1.59
C LEU A 14 35.13 -30.36 -1.77
N LEU A 15 34.90 -29.97 -3.02
CA LEU A 15 33.82 -29.06 -3.39
C LEU A 15 32.52 -29.83 -3.15
N LEU A 16 32.15 -29.96 -1.88
CA LEU A 16 30.76 -30.17 -1.52
C LEU A 16 29.99 -28.99 -2.13
N PRO A 17 28.97 -29.21 -2.96
CA PRO A 17 28.03 -28.15 -3.22
C PRO A 17 27.44 -27.81 -1.86
N LEU A 18 27.71 -26.60 -1.37
CA LEU A 18 26.88 -25.94 -0.38
C LEU A 18 25.52 -25.72 -1.07
N SER A 19 24.72 -26.78 -1.19
CA SER A 19 23.29 -26.62 -1.30
C SER A 19 22.87 -26.11 0.07
N SER A 20 22.73 -24.79 0.18
CA SER A 20 21.90 -24.18 1.22
C SER A 20 20.53 -24.87 1.12
N ALA A 21 20.26 -25.77 2.06
CA ALA A 21 18.94 -26.37 2.21
C ALA A 21 18.01 -25.23 2.65
N ARG A 22 17.38 -24.58 1.68
CA ARG A 22 16.41 -23.50 1.87
C ARG A 22 15.28 -24.02 2.76
N ALA A 23 14.98 -23.32 3.85
CA ALA A 23 13.98 -23.77 4.81
C ALA A 23 12.61 -23.90 4.11
N ALA A 24 11.95 -25.05 4.26
CA ALA A 24 10.58 -25.20 3.77
C ALA A 24 9.66 -24.27 4.56
N ALA A 25 8.67 -23.68 3.88
CA ALA A 25 7.69 -22.81 4.53
C ALA A 25 7.06 -23.50 5.75
N PRO A 26 6.88 -22.79 6.89
CA PRO A 26 6.22 -23.35 8.06
C PRO A 26 4.84 -23.88 7.66
N LYS A 27 4.43 -25.06 8.16
CA LYS A 27 3.09 -25.62 7.87
C LYS A 27 1.96 -24.66 8.23
N ALA A 28 2.16 -23.86 9.27
CA ALA A 28 1.22 -22.84 9.69
C ALA A 28 1.09 -21.69 8.67
N ALA A 29 2.13 -21.40 7.88
CA ALA A 29 2.05 -20.41 6.81
C ALA A 29 1.15 -20.90 5.67
N THR A 30 1.26 -22.17 5.26
CA THR A 30 0.31 -22.76 4.30
C THR A 30 -1.11 -22.75 4.86
N ALA A 31 -1.29 -23.13 6.13
CA ALA A 31 -2.61 -23.10 6.77
C ALA A 31 -3.20 -21.68 6.86
N LEU A 32 -2.37 -20.65 7.00
CA LEU A 32 -2.78 -19.25 7.00
C LEU A 32 -3.31 -18.83 5.61
N PHE A 33 -2.53 -19.05 4.55
CA PHE A 33 -2.86 -18.55 3.21
C PHE A 33 -3.85 -19.44 2.45
N GLU A 34 -4.11 -20.67 2.89
CA GLU A 34 -5.12 -21.55 2.30
C GLU A 34 -6.37 -21.71 3.18
N ALA A 35 -6.47 -20.92 4.26
CA ALA A 35 -7.62 -20.96 5.17
C ALA A 35 -8.92 -20.63 4.44
N LYS A 36 -9.98 -21.40 4.73
CA LYS A 36 -11.32 -21.16 4.15
C LYS A 36 -12.25 -20.42 5.10
N THR A 37 -11.79 -20.21 6.33
CA THR A 37 -12.54 -19.52 7.37
C THR A 37 -11.61 -18.60 8.15
N VAL A 38 -12.16 -17.50 8.66
CA VAL A 38 -11.45 -16.55 9.53
C VAL A 38 -10.90 -17.25 10.77
N THR A 39 -11.63 -18.23 11.30
CA THR A 39 -11.21 -19.01 12.49
C THR A 39 -9.95 -19.83 12.22
N GLU A 40 -9.91 -20.56 11.10
CA GLU A 40 -8.73 -21.34 10.70
C GLU A 40 -7.51 -20.43 10.47
N ARG A 41 -7.72 -19.33 9.73
CA ARG A 41 -6.66 -18.35 9.47
C ARG A 41 -6.10 -17.77 10.78
N ASN A 42 -6.97 -17.33 11.68
CA ASN A 42 -6.54 -16.72 12.94
C ASN A 42 -5.80 -17.74 13.84
N ALA A 43 -6.22 -19.00 13.85
CA ALA A 43 -5.50 -20.05 14.58
C ALA A 43 -4.10 -20.31 14.01
N ALA A 44 -3.97 -20.30 12.67
CA ALA A 44 -2.68 -20.41 11.99
C ALA A 44 -1.79 -19.19 12.28
N LEU A 45 -2.37 -17.99 12.25
CA LEU A 45 -1.67 -16.74 12.56
C LEU A 45 -1.12 -16.73 13.99
N THR A 46 -1.93 -17.07 15.00
CA THR A 46 -1.46 -17.18 16.40
C THR A 46 -0.33 -18.19 16.55
N THR A 47 -0.33 -19.27 15.77
CA THR A 47 0.76 -20.25 15.77
C THR A 47 2.06 -19.66 15.22
N LEU A 48 1.96 -18.85 14.16
CA LEU A 48 3.11 -18.16 13.54
C LEU A 48 3.65 -17.05 14.46
N GLU A 49 2.77 -16.24 15.04
CA GLU A 49 3.13 -15.17 16.00
C GLU A 49 3.91 -15.74 17.19
N ALA A 50 3.48 -16.90 17.73
CA ALA A 50 4.17 -17.56 18.83
C ALA A 50 5.57 -18.09 18.44
N ALA A 51 5.80 -18.42 17.16
CA ALA A 51 7.07 -18.92 16.64
C ALA A 51 8.00 -17.80 16.11
N ALA A 52 7.48 -16.59 15.87
CA ALA A 52 8.17 -15.50 15.19
C ALA A 52 9.53 -15.12 15.79
N GLN A 53 9.68 -15.18 17.12
CA GLN A 53 10.94 -14.82 17.78
C GLN A 53 12.11 -15.77 17.46
N GLY A 54 11.82 -17.03 17.09
CA GLY A 54 12.84 -18.06 16.86
C GLY A 54 12.91 -18.56 15.43
N ASP A 55 11.95 -18.20 14.58
CA ASP A 55 11.86 -18.64 13.20
C ASP A 55 11.54 -17.45 12.27
N PRO A 56 12.53 -16.96 11.49
CA PRO A 56 12.34 -15.88 10.53
C PRO A 56 11.22 -16.13 9.52
N ALA A 57 11.00 -17.38 9.09
CA ALA A 57 9.93 -17.71 8.16
C ALA A 57 8.54 -17.60 8.81
N SER A 58 8.44 -17.96 10.09
CA SER A 58 7.21 -17.74 10.87
C SER A 58 6.96 -16.26 11.11
N ALA A 59 7.98 -15.46 11.44
CA ALA A 59 7.84 -14.01 11.58
C ALA A 59 7.40 -13.36 10.25
N TYR A 60 8.00 -13.76 9.13
CA TYR A 60 7.61 -13.29 7.81
C TYR A 60 6.13 -13.57 7.51
N ALA A 61 5.70 -14.83 7.68
CA ALA A 61 4.32 -15.23 7.42
C ALA A 61 3.32 -14.58 8.40
N ALA A 62 3.69 -14.42 9.68
CA ALA A 62 2.90 -13.72 10.66
C ALA A 62 2.69 -12.25 10.26
N GLY A 63 3.77 -11.53 9.93
CA GLY A 63 3.71 -10.14 9.52
C GLY A 63 2.87 -9.91 8.25
N ALA A 64 2.96 -10.83 7.29
CA ALA A 64 2.08 -10.82 6.11
C ALA A 64 0.60 -11.12 6.46
N GLY A 65 0.34 -12.09 7.35
CA GLY A 65 -1.01 -12.38 7.84
C GLY A 65 -1.63 -11.21 8.62
N GLU A 66 -0.83 -10.53 9.43
CA GLU A 66 -1.23 -9.32 10.14
C GLU A 66 -1.63 -8.20 9.17
N PHE A 67 -0.87 -8.00 8.09
CA PHE A 67 -1.19 -7.04 7.03
C PHE A 67 -2.57 -7.31 6.41
N PHE A 68 -2.83 -8.56 6.00
CA PHE A 68 -4.12 -8.92 5.41
C PHE A 68 -5.26 -8.82 6.43
N THR A 69 -5.00 -9.14 7.70
CA THR A 69 -5.98 -8.93 8.77
C THR A 69 -6.29 -7.43 8.95
N ALA A 70 -5.33 -6.53 8.74
CA ALA A 70 -5.60 -5.09 8.77
C ALA A 70 -6.57 -4.69 7.66
N LEU A 71 -6.33 -5.15 6.43
CA LEU A 71 -7.25 -4.91 5.31
C LEU A 71 -8.65 -5.47 5.57
N GLU A 72 -8.76 -6.63 6.20
CA GLU A 72 -10.04 -7.20 6.64
C GLU A 72 -10.75 -6.32 7.67
N ILE A 73 -10.04 -5.81 8.69
CA ILE A 73 -10.64 -4.89 9.68
C ILE A 73 -11.27 -3.67 9.00
N LEU A 74 -10.57 -3.11 8.00
CA LEU A 74 -11.09 -1.99 7.22
C LEU A 74 -12.28 -2.43 6.37
N ALA A 75 -12.14 -3.51 5.59
CA ALA A 75 -13.17 -4.01 4.69
C ALA A 75 -14.46 -4.36 5.42
N GLY A 76 -14.37 -5.11 6.51
CA GLY A 76 -15.50 -5.50 7.32
C GLY A 76 -16.19 -4.29 7.96
N GLY A 77 -15.42 -3.33 8.49
CA GLY A 77 -15.97 -2.06 8.97
C GLY A 77 -16.75 -1.30 7.90
N LEU A 78 -16.25 -1.27 6.66
CA LEU A 78 -16.95 -0.68 5.52
C LEU A 78 -18.22 -1.48 5.17
N HIS A 79 -18.13 -2.81 5.09
CA HIS A 79 -19.26 -3.68 4.76
C HIS A 79 -20.40 -3.59 5.78
N ARG A 80 -20.09 -3.65 7.08
CA ARG A 80 -21.06 -3.59 8.17
C ARG A 80 -21.97 -2.36 8.09
N HIS A 81 -21.41 -1.25 7.60
CA HIS A 81 -22.11 0.02 7.45
C HIS A 81 -22.63 0.29 6.03
N GLY A 82 -22.53 -0.69 5.12
CA GLY A 82 -23.09 -0.59 3.76
C GLY A 82 -22.34 0.40 2.88
N PHE A 83 -21.00 0.33 2.92
CA PHE A 83 -20.15 1.10 2.03
C PHE A 83 -20.42 0.78 0.56
N GLU A 84 -20.61 1.80 -0.26
CA GLU A 84 -20.73 1.71 -1.71
C GLU A 84 -19.57 2.47 -2.36
N SER A 85 -18.65 1.72 -2.98
CA SER A 85 -17.47 2.30 -3.63
C SER A 85 -17.85 3.05 -4.91
N PRO A 86 -17.58 4.36 -5.03
CA PRO A 86 -17.80 5.06 -6.29
C PRO A 86 -16.74 4.63 -7.32
N GLN A 87 -17.17 4.23 -8.52
CA GLN A 87 -16.30 3.69 -9.58
C GLN A 87 -15.15 4.62 -10.02
N SER A 88 -15.24 5.93 -9.74
CA SER A 88 -14.26 6.95 -10.11
C SER A 88 -13.54 7.59 -8.93
N PHE A 89 -13.64 7.02 -7.72
CA PHE A 89 -13.07 7.62 -6.53
C PHE A 89 -11.58 7.30 -6.31
N MET A 90 -10.82 8.33 -5.95
CA MET A 90 -9.35 8.29 -5.83
C MET A 90 -8.86 8.37 -4.38
N LEU A 91 -9.57 7.78 -3.41
CA LEU A 91 -9.02 7.60 -2.06
C LEU A 91 -8.49 6.16 -1.94
N PRO A 92 -7.15 5.94 -1.82
CA PRO A 92 -6.55 4.61 -1.85
C PRO A 92 -7.16 3.62 -0.84
N LEU A 93 -7.49 4.10 0.36
CA LEU A 93 -8.11 3.29 1.42
C LEU A 93 -9.55 2.84 1.14
N MET A 94 -10.22 3.40 0.13
CA MET A 94 -11.65 3.17 -0.15
C MET A 94 -11.90 2.50 -1.51
N ARG A 95 -10.88 1.83 -2.06
CA ARG A 95 -10.98 1.13 -3.36
C ARG A 95 -11.35 -0.35 -3.26
N LEU A 96 -11.38 -0.92 -2.05
CA LEU A 96 -11.67 -2.34 -1.89
C LEU A 96 -13.05 -2.69 -2.48
N PRO A 97 -13.19 -3.84 -3.17
CA PRO A 97 -14.44 -4.28 -3.77
C PRO A 97 -15.37 -4.85 -2.70
N ILE A 98 -15.88 -3.97 -1.83
CA ILE A 98 -16.74 -4.35 -0.70
C ILE A 98 -18.07 -4.91 -1.23
N PRO A 99 -18.48 -6.13 -0.82
CA PRO A 99 -19.79 -6.68 -1.16
C PRO A 99 -20.95 -5.86 -0.59
N ASP A 100 -22.11 -5.91 -1.26
CA ASP A 100 -23.31 -5.21 -0.80
C ASP A 100 -23.83 -5.81 0.51
N ASN A 101 -24.05 -4.95 1.52
CA ASN A 101 -24.75 -5.34 2.74
C ASN A 101 -26.25 -5.05 2.62
N PRO A 102 -27.16 -6.05 2.70
CA PRO A 102 -28.59 -5.81 2.60
C PRO A 102 -29.16 -5.05 3.82
N ASN A 103 -28.55 -5.18 5.00
CA ASN A 103 -29.04 -4.63 6.27
C ASN A 103 -27.92 -3.86 7.02
N PRO A 104 -27.47 -2.71 6.49
CA PRO A 104 -26.35 -1.98 7.08
C PRO A 104 -26.70 -1.37 8.44
N GLU A 105 -25.71 -1.36 9.32
CA GLU A 105 -25.81 -0.77 10.65
C GLU A 105 -25.62 0.75 10.61
N PRO A 106 -26.24 1.51 11.54
CA PRO A 106 -25.96 2.94 11.69
C PRO A 106 -24.47 3.21 11.92
N LEU A 107 -23.93 4.25 11.27
CA LEU A 107 -22.55 4.67 11.41
C LEU A 107 -22.46 6.07 12.02
N THR A 108 -21.64 6.22 13.05
CA THR A 108 -21.28 7.52 13.64
C THR A 108 -19.85 7.90 13.26
N TYR A 109 -19.51 9.19 13.38
CA TYR A 109 -18.15 9.69 13.16
C TYR A 109 -17.12 8.95 14.04
N GLU A 110 -17.47 8.72 15.31
CA GLU A 110 -16.61 8.04 16.28
C GLU A 110 -16.37 6.58 15.89
N GLN A 111 -17.40 5.88 15.40
CA GLN A 111 -17.27 4.51 14.91
C GLN A 111 -16.39 4.45 13.66
N PHE A 112 -16.57 5.36 12.70
CA PHE A 112 -15.73 5.39 11.50
C PHE A 112 -14.27 5.67 11.86
N ARG A 113 -14.03 6.62 12.77
CA ARG A 113 -12.70 6.90 13.30
C ARG A 113 -12.09 5.68 14.00
N ALA A 114 -12.87 4.92 14.77
CA ALA A 114 -12.41 3.71 15.42
C ALA A 114 -12.00 2.60 14.43
N ILE A 115 -12.69 2.47 13.30
CA ILE A 115 -12.29 1.57 12.20
C ILE A 115 -10.89 1.94 11.68
N LEU A 116 -10.65 3.23 11.43
CA LEU A 116 -9.33 3.71 10.97
C LEU A 116 -8.21 3.47 12.01
N VAL A 117 -8.51 3.62 13.31
CA VAL A 117 -7.54 3.32 14.38
C VAL A 117 -7.20 1.83 14.39
N ALA A 118 -8.20 0.95 14.40
CA ALA A 118 -7.98 -0.50 14.44
C ALA A 118 -7.20 -0.99 13.21
N PHE A 119 -7.51 -0.46 12.03
CA PHE A 119 -6.76 -0.70 10.80
C PHE A 119 -5.30 -0.29 10.94
N ARG A 120 -5.04 0.94 11.41
CA ARG A 120 -3.68 1.49 11.58
C ARG A 120 -2.86 0.70 12.60
N ASP A 121 -3.45 0.34 13.74
CA ASP A 121 -2.75 -0.40 14.81
C ASP A 121 -2.39 -1.82 14.36
N ARG A 122 -3.23 -2.44 13.54
CA ARG A 122 -2.92 -3.75 12.96
C ARG A 122 -1.80 -3.67 11.92
N LEU A 123 -1.76 -2.62 11.10
CA LEU A 123 -0.63 -2.37 10.19
C LEU A 123 0.68 -2.12 10.94
N GLU A 124 0.65 -1.42 12.08
CA GLU A 124 1.84 -1.21 12.90
C GLU A 124 2.38 -2.53 13.45
N THR A 125 1.49 -3.42 13.88
CA THR A 125 1.87 -4.78 14.30
C THR A 125 2.54 -5.52 13.15
N SER A 126 1.92 -5.52 11.96
CA SER A 126 2.48 -6.12 10.74
C SER A 126 3.88 -5.58 10.42
N ALA A 127 4.04 -4.25 10.40
CA ALA A 127 5.31 -3.61 10.06
C ALA A 127 6.41 -3.96 11.08
N ALA A 128 6.08 -4.01 12.36
CA ALA A 128 7.00 -4.42 13.42
C ALA A 128 7.41 -5.90 13.29
N THR A 129 6.45 -6.79 13.01
CA THR A 129 6.70 -8.22 12.83
C THR A 129 7.58 -8.47 11.59
N LEU A 130 7.26 -7.86 10.44
CA LEU A 130 8.09 -7.93 9.23
C LEU A 130 9.49 -7.33 9.45
N GLY A 131 9.57 -6.23 10.20
CA GLY A 131 10.83 -5.59 10.57
C GLY A 131 11.73 -6.43 11.49
N SER A 132 11.16 -7.43 12.19
CA SER A 132 11.92 -8.37 13.01
C SER A 132 12.67 -9.44 12.20
N VAL A 133 12.28 -9.66 10.94
CA VAL A 133 12.91 -10.63 10.04
C VAL A 133 14.31 -10.13 9.64
N PRO A 134 15.39 -10.89 9.92
CA PRO A 134 16.75 -10.50 9.54
C PRO A 134 16.88 -10.21 8.04
N ALA A 135 17.75 -9.27 7.68
CA ALA A 135 17.91 -8.84 6.28
C ALA A 135 18.53 -9.92 5.38
N ASP A 136 19.30 -10.84 5.97
CA ASP A 136 19.94 -11.98 5.31
C ASP A 136 19.18 -13.30 5.52
N ALA A 137 17.96 -13.23 6.07
CA ALA A 137 17.12 -14.41 6.26
C ALA A 137 16.76 -15.05 4.92
N ASP A 138 16.97 -16.36 4.82
CA ASP A 138 16.62 -17.15 3.64
C ASP A 138 15.12 -17.47 3.64
N ILE A 139 14.32 -16.57 3.06
CA ILE A 139 12.86 -16.71 2.92
C ILE A 139 12.52 -17.19 1.51
N GLY A 140 11.55 -18.09 1.41
CA GLY A 140 11.06 -18.57 0.12
C GLY A 140 9.71 -19.25 0.27
N MET A 141 8.66 -18.45 0.28
CA MET A 141 7.30 -18.88 0.58
C MET A 141 6.45 -18.89 -0.68
N VAL A 142 6.01 -20.08 -1.08
CA VAL A 142 5.11 -20.21 -2.24
C VAL A 142 3.68 -19.96 -1.78
N VAL A 143 3.03 -18.96 -2.34
CA VAL A 143 1.64 -18.61 -2.06
C VAL A 143 0.84 -18.55 -3.36
N ASP A 144 -0.32 -19.19 -3.36
CA ASP A 144 -1.30 -19.10 -4.44
C ASP A 144 -2.32 -18.01 -4.12
N LEU A 145 -2.33 -16.93 -4.89
CA LEU A 145 -3.22 -15.78 -4.66
C LEU A 145 -4.68 -16.09 -4.99
N THR A 146 -4.97 -17.23 -5.62
CA THR A 146 -6.35 -17.72 -5.80
C THR A 146 -6.92 -18.35 -4.53
N HIS A 147 -6.07 -18.72 -3.57
CA HIS A 147 -6.48 -19.29 -2.29
C HIS A 147 -6.30 -18.30 -1.13
N ALA A 148 -5.28 -17.45 -1.17
CA ALA A 148 -5.10 -16.39 -0.18
C ALA A 148 -6.20 -15.34 -0.31
N GLY A 149 -6.91 -15.03 0.78
CA GLY A 149 -8.02 -14.08 0.78
C GLY A 149 -8.27 -13.44 2.15
N ILE A 150 -9.23 -12.52 2.16
CA ILE A 150 -9.74 -11.84 3.37
C ILE A 150 -11.26 -11.93 3.37
N ASP A 151 -11.88 -11.97 4.53
CA ASP A 151 -13.34 -11.94 4.67
C ASP A 151 -13.83 -10.49 4.47
N LEU A 152 -14.43 -10.20 3.31
CA LEU A 152 -14.88 -8.86 2.95
C LEU A 152 -16.29 -8.56 3.47
N ASN A 153 -17.09 -9.59 3.73
CA ASN A 153 -18.51 -9.47 4.10
C ASN A 153 -18.81 -9.79 5.57
N GLU A 154 -17.78 -10.10 6.37
CA GLU A 154 -17.86 -10.51 7.78
C GLU A 154 -18.73 -11.75 8.06
N ASP A 155 -18.86 -12.68 7.11
CA ASP A 155 -19.63 -13.93 7.30
C ASP A 155 -18.81 -15.07 7.93
N GLY A 156 -17.50 -14.87 8.10
CA GLY A 156 -16.55 -15.80 8.72
C GLY A 156 -15.99 -16.85 7.76
N ALA A 157 -16.47 -16.93 6.52
CA ALA A 157 -15.85 -17.67 5.44
C ALA A 157 -14.87 -16.78 4.67
N ILE A 158 -13.93 -17.40 3.96
CA ILE A 158 -13.08 -16.73 2.97
C ILE A 158 -13.46 -17.35 1.63
N ALA A 159 -14.38 -16.70 0.93
CA ALA A 159 -14.94 -17.21 -0.32
C ALA A 159 -13.97 -16.99 -1.50
N PRO A 160 -14.08 -17.78 -2.59
CA PRO A 160 -13.18 -17.62 -3.75
C PRO A 160 -13.19 -16.24 -4.40
N ASP A 161 -14.31 -15.52 -4.35
CA ASP A 161 -14.48 -14.15 -4.83
C ASP A 161 -13.87 -13.09 -3.89
N GLU A 162 -13.44 -13.50 -2.69
CA GLU A 162 -12.69 -12.69 -1.73
C GLU A 162 -11.19 -13.06 -1.70
N SER A 163 -10.76 -13.92 -2.64
CA SER A 163 -9.35 -14.18 -2.88
C SER A 163 -8.62 -12.92 -3.36
N MET A 164 -7.33 -12.82 -3.07
CA MET A 164 -6.47 -11.73 -3.52
C MET A 164 -6.48 -11.61 -5.04
N ALA A 165 -6.50 -12.73 -5.76
CA ALA A 165 -6.67 -12.77 -7.20
C ALA A 165 -7.98 -12.09 -7.66
N ALA A 166 -9.11 -12.40 -7.02
CA ALA A 166 -10.41 -11.80 -7.35
C ALA A 166 -10.46 -10.30 -7.00
N ILE A 167 -9.90 -9.92 -5.85
CA ILE A 167 -9.79 -8.52 -5.41
C ILE A 167 -8.97 -7.71 -6.42
N MET A 168 -7.77 -8.18 -6.79
CA MET A 168 -6.92 -7.52 -7.78
C MET A 168 -7.59 -7.44 -9.16
N ALA A 169 -8.25 -8.51 -9.60
CA ALA A 169 -8.99 -8.48 -10.87
C ALA A 169 -10.11 -7.43 -10.89
N SER A 170 -10.81 -7.23 -9.76
CA SER A 170 -11.84 -6.21 -9.62
C SER A 170 -11.27 -4.78 -9.65
N LEU A 171 -10.09 -4.57 -9.06
CA LEU A 171 -9.37 -3.29 -9.09
C LEU A 171 -8.80 -2.98 -10.49
N SER A 172 -8.40 -4.01 -11.23
CA SER A 172 -7.75 -3.90 -12.55
C SER A 172 -8.72 -3.86 -13.73
N ARG A 173 -10.02 -3.55 -13.54
CA ARG A 173 -11.04 -3.43 -14.62
C ARG A 173 -10.80 -2.30 -15.65
N GLY A 174 -9.54 -1.92 -15.87
CA GLY A 174 -9.05 -1.20 -17.05
C GLY A 174 -7.80 -1.81 -17.72
N GLY A 175 -7.30 -2.98 -17.29
CA GLY A 175 -5.97 -3.47 -17.74
C GLY A 175 -5.77 -4.97 -17.97
N ILE A 176 -6.67 -5.87 -17.55
CA ILE A 176 -6.47 -7.31 -17.80
C ILE A 176 -7.13 -7.68 -19.13
N SER A 177 -6.35 -7.65 -20.20
CA SER A 177 -6.71 -8.26 -21.48
C SER A 177 -6.87 -9.77 -21.28
N SER A 178 -8.08 -10.28 -21.46
CA SER A 178 -8.43 -11.70 -21.24
C SER A 178 -8.11 -12.61 -22.43
N ASP A 179 -7.08 -12.31 -23.22
CA ASP A 179 -6.73 -13.10 -24.40
C ASP A 179 -5.45 -13.91 -24.15
N GLY A 180 -5.60 -14.98 -23.37
CA GLY A 180 -4.54 -15.95 -23.06
C GLY A 180 -5.00 -16.99 -22.03
N ALA A 181 -4.28 -18.11 -21.90
CA ALA A 181 -4.45 -19.00 -20.75
C ALA A 181 -4.18 -18.17 -19.48
N ALA A 182 -5.12 -18.18 -18.52
CA ALA A 182 -4.99 -17.39 -17.30
C ALA A 182 -3.62 -17.65 -16.66
N PRO A 183 -2.80 -16.60 -16.43
CA PRO A 183 -1.47 -16.79 -15.86
C PRO A 183 -1.60 -17.43 -14.47
N SER A 184 -0.67 -18.32 -14.14
CA SER A 184 -0.56 -18.89 -12.80
C SER A 184 -0.29 -17.77 -11.80
N LEU A 185 -1.20 -17.51 -10.87
CA LEU A 185 -1.06 -16.49 -9.81
C LEU A 185 -0.40 -17.04 -8.54
N THR A 186 0.52 -17.99 -8.73
CA THR A 186 1.34 -18.56 -7.67
C THR A 186 2.69 -17.90 -7.70
N PHE A 187 3.05 -17.21 -6.62
CA PHE A 187 4.31 -16.49 -6.48
C PHE A 187 5.16 -17.11 -5.37
N ARG A 188 6.47 -16.97 -5.48
CA ARG A 188 7.42 -17.33 -4.43
C ARG A 188 7.89 -16.04 -3.77
N PHE A 189 7.29 -15.73 -2.63
CA PHE A 189 7.62 -14.57 -1.84
C PHE A 189 8.94 -14.75 -1.09
N ASP A 190 9.82 -13.77 -1.17
CA ASP A 190 11.11 -13.79 -0.52
C ASP A 190 11.34 -12.58 0.41
N ARG A 191 12.60 -12.35 0.82
CA ARG A 191 12.91 -11.28 1.76
C ARG A 191 12.75 -9.88 1.14
N ALA A 192 12.98 -9.71 -0.17
CA ALA A 192 12.76 -8.46 -0.88
C ALA A 192 11.29 -8.08 -0.81
N ASP A 193 10.40 -9.02 -1.12
CA ASP A 193 8.95 -8.83 -1.03
C ASP A 193 8.48 -8.47 0.39
N GLY A 194 9.19 -8.95 1.41
CA GLY A 194 8.94 -8.57 2.81
C GLY A 194 9.26 -7.09 3.09
N PHE A 195 10.32 -6.53 2.51
CA PHE A 195 10.60 -5.10 2.61
C PHE A 195 9.54 -4.28 1.88
N TRP A 196 9.10 -4.76 0.72
CA TRP A 196 8.01 -4.15 -0.03
C TRP A 196 6.72 -4.10 0.77
N LEU A 197 6.29 -5.23 1.34
CA LEU A 197 5.04 -5.32 2.10
C LEU A 197 5.11 -4.46 3.37
N GLN A 198 6.26 -4.45 4.04
CA GLN A 198 6.52 -3.58 5.19
C GLN A 198 6.43 -2.10 4.77
N GLY A 199 7.01 -1.71 3.63
CA GLY A 199 6.92 -0.36 3.09
C GLY A 199 5.48 0.04 2.77
N TYR A 200 4.69 -0.89 2.22
CA TYR A 200 3.27 -0.68 1.94
C TYR A 200 2.47 -0.45 3.22
N ALA A 201 2.78 -1.19 4.30
CA ALA A 201 2.18 -0.97 5.61
C ALA A 201 2.49 0.43 6.14
N GLU A 202 3.75 0.88 6.04
CA GLU A 202 4.16 2.24 6.40
C GLU A 202 3.40 3.32 5.60
N PHE A 203 3.25 3.13 4.29
CA PHE A 203 2.48 4.04 3.44
C PHE A 203 1.01 4.15 3.86
N LEU A 204 0.36 3.01 4.14
CA LEU A 204 -1.03 2.97 4.58
C LEU A 204 -1.20 3.57 5.99
N MET A 205 -0.24 3.34 6.90
CA MET A 205 -0.21 3.99 8.21
C MET A 205 -0.09 5.51 8.07
N ALA A 206 0.75 6.01 7.17
CA ALA A 206 0.89 7.44 6.93
C ALA A 206 -0.44 8.08 6.49
N GLN A 207 -1.21 7.39 5.65
CA GLN A 207 -2.54 7.85 5.24
C GLN A 207 -3.53 7.83 6.42
N ALA A 208 -3.59 6.74 7.17
CA ALA A 208 -4.47 6.63 8.32
C ALA A 208 -4.15 7.70 9.39
N ASP A 209 -2.87 7.90 9.70
CA ASP A 209 -2.43 8.93 10.65
C ASP A 209 -2.68 10.34 10.13
N PHE A 210 -2.63 10.59 8.82
CA PHE A 210 -3.06 11.87 8.27
C PHE A 210 -4.54 12.12 8.54
N TRP A 211 -5.43 11.15 8.30
CA TRP A 211 -6.86 11.29 8.58
C TRP A 211 -7.11 11.47 10.07
N LEU A 212 -6.50 10.61 10.90
CA LEU A 212 -6.65 10.64 12.34
C LEU A 212 -6.04 11.91 12.96
N ALA A 213 -5.05 12.56 12.35
CA ALA A 213 -4.55 13.83 12.86
C ALA A 213 -5.62 14.94 12.91
N HIS A 214 -6.69 14.82 12.13
CA HIS A 214 -7.69 15.87 11.95
C HIS A 214 -9.09 15.45 12.44
N ASP A 215 -9.88 16.46 12.80
CA ASP A 215 -11.33 16.33 12.96
C ASP A 215 -11.99 16.58 11.60
N PHE A 216 -12.52 15.51 11.01
CA PHE A 216 -13.21 15.54 9.74
C PHE A 216 -14.72 15.30 9.89
N ARG A 217 -15.28 15.49 11.10
CA ARG A 217 -16.70 15.30 11.39
C ARG A 217 -17.61 16.09 10.47
N THR A 218 -17.29 17.36 10.21
CA THR A 218 -18.12 18.20 9.33
C THR A 218 -18.26 17.60 7.93
N MET A 219 -17.16 17.06 7.38
CA MET A 219 -17.20 16.35 6.09
C MET A 219 -17.96 15.03 6.21
N PHE A 220 -17.74 14.27 7.28
CA PHE A 220 -18.45 13.03 7.53
C PHE A 220 -19.97 13.25 7.55
N ASP A 221 -20.46 14.13 8.43
CA ASP A 221 -21.89 14.44 8.57
C ASP A 221 -22.49 15.03 7.27
N GLY A 222 -21.70 15.85 6.58
CA GLY A 222 -22.12 16.58 5.39
C GLY A 222 -22.00 15.84 4.06
N SER A 223 -21.28 14.71 3.99
CA SER A 223 -20.99 14.07 2.70
C SER A 223 -20.91 12.55 2.73
N PHE A 224 -20.68 11.89 3.86
CA PHE A 224 -20.47 10.43 3.86
C PHE A 224 -21.72 9.62 3.51
N HIS A 225 -22.91 10.22 3.50
CA HIS A 225 -24.12 9.59 2.95
C HIS A 225 -23.97 9.16 1.48
N MET A 226 -23.05 9.80 0.73
CA MET A 226 -22.76 9.40 -0.65
C MET A 226 -21.96 8.08 -0.76
N LEU A 227 -21.30 7.67 0.33
CA LEU A 227 -20.47 6.47 0.47
C LEU A 227 -21.18 5.40 1.31
N PHE A 228 -22.04 5.81 2.24
CA PHE A 228 -22.80 4.95 3.14
C PHE A 228 -24.29 5.36 3.10
N PRO A 229 -24.98 5.12 1.97
CA PRO A 229 -26.32 5.68 1.73
C PRO A 229 -27.41 5.12 2.65
N ARG A 230 -27.12 4.04 3.39
CA ARG A 230 -28.07 3.35 4.25
C ARG A 230 -27.63 3.27 5.72
N ALA A 231 -26.62 4.06 6.12
CA ALA A 231 -26.00 4.01 7.45
C ALA A 231 -26.57 5.02 8.47
N LYS A 232 -27.77 5.56 8.25
CA LYS A 232 -28.43 6.54 9.14
C LYS A 232 -27.65 7.84 9.35
N LEU A 233 -26.94 8.28 8.31
CA LEU A 233 -26.16 9.51 8.33
C LEU A 233 -27.06 10.75 8.24
N PRO A 234 -26.65 11.91 8.78
CA PRO A 234 -27.53 13.07 8.96
C PRO A 234 -28.26 13.56 7.71
N LEU A 235 -27.62 13.45 6.54
CA LEU A 235 -28.18 13.93 5.27
C LEU A 235 -28.74 12.83 4.37
N GLN A 236 -28.71 11.55 4.79
CA GLN A 236 -29.08 10.43 3.92
C GLN A 236 -30.52 10.56 3.37
N ASP A 237 -31.46 11.04 4.19
CA ASP A 237 -32.89 11.08 3.86
C ASP A 237 -33.26 12.37 3.12
N VAL A 238 -32.35 13.35 3.10
CA VAL A 238 -32.52 14.65 2.45
C VAL A 238 -31.86 14.65 1.08
N LEU A 239 -30.67 14.06 0.96
CA LEU A 239 -29.85 14.00 -0.26
C LEU A 239 -29.86 12.57 -0.83
N VAL A 240 -31.07 12.08 -1.14
CA VAL A 240 -31.28 10.73 -1.70
C VAL A 240 -30.93 10.72 -3.19
N PRO A 241 -29.94 9.94 -3.66
CA PRO A 241 -29.58 9.92 -5.07
C PRO A 241 -30.74 9.41 -5.93
N PRO A 242 -30.89 9.90 -7.19
CA PRO A 242 -31.87 9.36 -8.13
C PRO A 242 -31.69 7.86 -8.37
N ALA A 243 -32.79 7.16 -8.66
CA ALA A 243 -32.74 5.73 -8.98
C ALA A 243 -31.83 5.48 -10.20
N GLY A 244 -30.79 4.66 -10.03
CA GLY A 244 -29.79 4.36 -11.06
C GLY A 244 -28.44 5.07 -10.91
N ASP A 245 -28.33 6.09 -10.02
CA ASP A 245 -27.07 6.77 -9.70
C ASP A 245 -26.33 6.17 -8.48
N MET A 246 -26.91 5.13 -7.89
CA MET A 246 -26.30 4.39 -6.77
C MET A 246 -25.13 3.55 -7.30
N GLY A 247 -23.95 3.67 -6.69
CA GLY A 247 -22.71 3.00 -7.14
C GLY A 247 -22.11 3.49 -8.48
N SER A 248 -22.66 4.55 -9.10
CA SER A 248 -22.17 5.09 -10.37
C SER A 248 -20.97 6.04 -10.21
N SER A 249 -20.33 6.37 -11.34
CA SER A 249 -19.26 7.37 -11.39
C SER A 249 -19.73 8.72 -10.84
N ILE A 250 -18.84 9.44 -10.13
CA ILE A 250 -19.10 10.78 -9.57
C ILE A 250 -19.51 11.81 -10.64
N PHE A 251 -19.10 11.60 -11.90
CA PHE A 251 -19.45 12.47 -13.01
C PHE A 251 -20.70 12.01 -13.79
N SER A 252 -21.42 10.99 -13.32
CA SER A 252 -22.56 10.44 -14.03
C SER A 252 -23.81 11.31 -13.97
N SER A 253 -23.94 12.16 -12.94
CA SER A 253 -25.12 13.03 -12.77
C SER A 253 -24.81 14.32 -12.02
N GLU A 254 -25.68 15.31 -12.22
CA GLU A 254 -25.61 16.62 -11.53
C GLU A 254 -25.67 16.47 -10.00
N TRP A 255 -26.39 15.45 -9.50
CA TRP A 255 -26.47 15.12 -8.08
C TRP A 255 -25.12 14.66 -7.53
N ARG A 256 -24.49 13.69 -8.18
CA ARG A 256 -23.18 13.15 -7.73
C ARG A 256 -22.08 14.21 -7.82
N ILE A 257 -22.16 15.11 -8.80
CA ILE A 257 -21.26 16.27 -8.90
C ILE A 257 -21.48 17.22 -7.72
N ALA A 258 -22.73 17.50 -7.34
CA ALA A 258 -23.04 18.37 -6.21
C ALA A 258 -22.56 17.79 -4.87
N ASP A 259 -22.75 16.48 -4.64
CA ASP A 259 -22.24 15.79 -3.45
C ASP A 259 -20.72 15.82 -3.40
N PHE A 260 -20.06 15.60 -4.54
CA PHE A 260 -18.60 15.67 -4.64
C PHE A 260 -18.06 17.08 -4.39
N ILE A 261 -18.71 18.12 -4.92
CA ILE A 261 -18.36 19.51 -4.64
C ILE A 261 -18.51 19.79 -3.14
N SER A 262 -19.62 19.33 -2.54
CA SER A 262 -19.85 19.49 -1.10
C SER A 262 -18.75 18.80 -0.30
N MET A 263 -18.41 17.55 -0.63
CA MET A 263 -17.34 16.81 0.03
C MET A 263 -16.00 17.54 -0.07
N VAL A 264 -15.59 17.96 -1.27
CA VAL A 264 -14.34 18.72 -1.49
C VAL A 264 -14.34 20.03 -0.70
N HIS A 265 -15.46 20.74 -0.67
CA HIS A 265 -15.59 22.00 0.07
C HIS A 265 -15.54 21.81 1.59
N LEU A 266 -15.93 20.63 2.08
CA LEU A 266 -15.89 20.26 3.49
C LEU A 266 -14.55 19.64 3.92
N VAL A 267 -13.58 19.48 3.00
CA VAL A 267 -12.18 19.19 3.34
C VAL A 267 -11.51 20.44 3.90
N ASN A 268 -11.97 20.85 5.08
CA ASN A 268 -11.42 21.90 5.93
C ASN A 268 -11.38 21.35 7.36
N TRP A 269 -10.33 20.62 7.67
CA TRP A 269 -10.25 19.79 8.87
C TRP A 269 -9.33 20.44 9.92
N PRO A 270 -9.87 20.78 11.11
CA PRO A 270 -9.05 21.18 12.25
C PRO A 270 -8.09 20.07 12.66
N VAL A 271 -6.88 20.44 13.09
CA VAL A 271 -5.92 19.47 13.65
C VAL A 271 -6.29 19.21 15.10
N VAL A 272 -6.45 17.93 15.46
CA VAL A 272 -6.79 17.49 16.83
C VAL A 272 -5.74 16.56 17.44
N GLU A 273 -4.99 15.84 16.61
CA GLU A 273 -3.89 14.96 17.04
C GLU A 273 -2.61 15.28 16.24
N PRO A 274 -1.94 16.42 16.52
CA PRO A 274 -0.82 16.91 15.72
C PRO A 274 0.37 15.94 15.66
N GLU A 275 0.56 15.10 16.67
CA GLU A 275 1.63 14.09 16.70
C GLU A 275 1.48 13.05 15.57
N ARG A 276 0.25 12.76 15.13
CA ARG A 276 -0.01 11.86 14.01
C ARG A 276 0.45 12.44 12.67
N ARG A 277 0.49 13.76 12.51
CA ARG A 277 1.12 14.39 11.33
C ARG A 277 2.61 14.12 11.27
N GLN A 278 3.27 14.18 12.43
CA GLN A 278 4.69 13.87 12.53
C GLN A 278 4.93 12.37 12.32
N ALA A 279 4.04 11.51 12.83
CA ALA A 279 4.07 10.07 12.58
C ALA A 279 3.93 9.76 11.09
N ALA A 280 2.95 10.36 10.40
CA ALA A 280 2.75 10.18 8.96
C ALA A 280 4.02 10.52 8.16
N ARG A 281 4.72 11.61 8.50
CA ARG A 281 6.02 11.94 7.88
C ARG A 281 7.08 10.86 8.12
N ARG A 282 7.19 10.34 9.35
CA ARG A 282 8.14 9.28 9.69
C ARG A 282 7.84 7.99 8.93
N HIS A 283 6.57 7.61 8.84
CA HIS A 283 6.11 6.46 8.08
C HIS A 283 6.47 6.60 6.59
N LEU A 284 6.28 7.77 5.97
CA LEU A 284 6.70 8.00 4.57
C LEU A 284 8.22 7.91 4.37
N LEU A 285 9.03 8.40 5.33
CA LEU A 285 10.49 8.25 5.26
C LEU A 285 10.92 6.79 5.43
N GLU A 286 10.23 6.04 6.29
CA GLU A 286 10.52 4.63 6.50
C GLU A 286 10.14 3.78 5.28
N MET A 287 9.01 4.08 4.62
CA MET A 287 8.65 3.51 3.32
C MET A 287 9.76 3.72 2.28
N ILE A 288 10.33 4.94 2.19
CA ILE A 288 11.44 5.22 1.27
C ILE A 288 12.68 4.37 1.63
N ARG A 289 13.03 4.28 2.91
CA ARG A 289 14.15 3.46 3.39
C ARG A 289 13.95 1.98 3.05
N LEU A 290 12.74 1.47 3.20
CA LEU A 290 12.35 0.09 2.89
C LEU A 290 12.38 -0.17 1.38
N SER A 291 11.85 0.72 0.55
CA SER A 291 11.91 0.60 -0.91
C SER A 291 13.37 0.54 -1.42
N ARG A 292 14.30 1.29 -0.80
CA ARG A 292 15.74 1.17 -1.15
C ARG A 292 16.34 -0.18 -0.74
N GLN A 293 15.90 -0.78 0.37
CA GLN A 293 16.36 -2.11 0.78
C GLN A 293 15.78 -3.21 -0.09
N ASP A 294 14.51 -3.07 -0.45
CA ASP A 294 13.80 -3.92 -1.42
C ASP A 294 14.58 -3.97 -2.74
N TRP A 295 14.81 -2.83 -3.40
CA TRP A 295 15.60 -2.79 -4.64
C TRP A 295 17.04 -3.31 -4.51
N LYS A 296 17.64 -3.17 -3.32
CA LYS A 296 18.96 -3.75 -3.05
C LYS A 296 18.89 -5.28 -2.98
N ALA A 297 17.83 -5.84 -2.40
CA ALA A 297 17.59 -7.27 -2.33
C ALA A 297 17.24 -7.84 -3.69
N ILE A 298 16.29 -7.23 -4.42
CA ILE A 298 15.92 -7.58 -5.80
C ILE A 298 17.15 -7.65 -6.70
N ARG A 299 18.04 -6.67 -6.64
CA ARG A 299 19.27 -6.66 -7.46
C ARG A 299 20.31 -7.71 -7.06
N ALA A 300 20.22 -8.27 -5.86
CA ALA A 300 21.12 -9.32 -5.40
C ALA A 300 20.61 -10.72 -5.78
N GLU A 301 19.35 -10.85 -6.16
CA GLU A 301 18.76 -12.11 -6.59
C GLU A 301 19.36 -12.61 -7.90
N THR A 302 19.51 -13.94 -7.97
CA THR A 302 20.08 -14.65 -9.11
C THR A 302 19.09 -15.58 -9.79
N ASP A 303 17.99 -15.90 -9.14
CA ASP A 303 16.89 -16.70 -9.68
C ASP A 303 15.76 -15.83 -10.24
N ASN A 304 14.78 -16.50 -10.85
CA ASN A 304 13.58 -15.90 -11.44
C ASN A 304 12.39 -16.85 -11.18
N ASP A 305 12.33 -17.45 -9.98
CA ASP A 305 11.34 -18.47 -9.66
C ASP A 305 10.05 -17.82 -9.17
N ARG A 306 9.14 -17.48 -10.10
CA ARG A 306 7.80 -16.96 -9.80
C ARG A 306 7.85 -15.67 -8.96
N GLU A 307 8.65 -14.72 -9.42
CA GLU A 307 8.89 -13.45 -8.75
C GLU A 307 7.63 -12.60 -8.63
N TRP A 308 7.38 -12.07 -7.43
CA TRP A 308 6.34 -11.06 -7.18
C TRP A 308 6.80 -9.69 -7.70
N LEU A 309 8.04 -9.30 -7.39
CA LEU A 309 8.68 -8.05 -7.81
C LEU A 309 9.88 -8.33 -8.73
N PRO A 310 9.67 -8.58 -10.04
CA PRO A 310 10.77 -8.87 -10.94
C PRO A 310 11.70 -7.67 -11.09
N GLY A 311 13.00 -7.89 -10.88
CA GLY A 311 14.09 -6.96 -11.16
C GLY A 311 14.50 -6.95 -12.64
N PRO A 312 15.37 -6.00 -13.04
CA PRO A 312 15.80 -5.85 -14.44
C PRO A 312 16.47 -7.09 -15.06
N GLN A 313 17.10 -7.93 -14.24
CA GLN A 313 17.73 -9.18 -14.67
C GLN A 313 16.71 -10.31 -14.88
N GLN A 314 15.52 -10.22 -14.28
CA GLN A 314 14.43 -11.20 -14.32
C GLN A 314 13.45 -10.82 -15.44
N LYS A 315 13.78 -11.21 -16.67
CA LYS A 315 12.99 -10.85 -17.87
C LYS A 315 11.57 -11.45 -17.85
N GLY A 316 10.59 -10.63 -18.20
CA GLY A 316 9.19 -11.01 -18.38
C GLY A 316 8.25 -9.89 -17.92
N GLU A 317 7.08 -9.77 -18.55
CA GLU A 317 6.04 -8.88 -18.04
C GLU A 317 5.45 -9.46 -16.76
N ASN A 318 5.30 -8.62 -15.73
CA ASN A 318 4.58 -9.03 -14.53
C ASN A 318 3.12 -9.36 -14.90
N PRO A 319 2.60 -10.56 -14.56
CA PRO A 319 1.30 -11.03 -15.03
C PRO A 319 0.10 -10.21 -14.51
N LEU A 320 0.29 -9.40 -13.48
CA LEU A 320 -0.76 -8.58 -12.87
C LEU A 320 -0.73 -7.14 -13.34
N THR A 321 0.47 -6.58 -13.55
CA THR A 321 0.62 -5.15 -13.91
C THR A 321 0.95 -4.93 -15.38
N GLY A 322 1.40 -5.97 -16.11
CA GLY A 322 1.92 -5.85 -17.47
C GLY A 322 3.21 -5.02 -17.56
N LEU A 323 3.83 -4.69 -16.41
CA LEU A 323 5.05 -3.90 -16.38
C LEU A 323 6.26 -4.79 -16.70
N GLU A 324 7.11 -4.31 -17.60
CA GLU A 324 8.48 -4.79 -17.77
C GLU A 324 9.41 -3.80 -17.05
N VAL A 325 10.18 -4.29 -16.07
CA VAL A 325 11.09 -3.48 -15.27
C VAL A 325 12.47 -3.51 -15.92
N GLY A 326 12.97 -2.36 -16.38
CA GLY A 326 14.34 -2.19 -16.87
C GLY A 326 15.21 -1.36 -15.93
N GLU A 327 16.52 -1.35 -16.17
CA GLU A 327 17.48 -0.58 -15.35
C GLU A 327 17.17 0.92 -15.35
N GLU A 328 16.72 1.48 -16.47
CA GLU A 328 16.35 2.90 -16.57
C GLU A 328 15.16 3.22 -15.66
N GLN A 329 14.17 2.33 -15.55
CA GLN A 329 13.03 2.49 -14.64
C GLN A 329 13.48 2.43 -13.19
N VAL A 330 14.36 1.49 -12.83
CA VAL A 330 14.88 1.37 -11.46
C VAL A 330 15.72 2.58 -11.07
N GLU A 331 16.60 3.07 -11.95
CA GLU A 331 17.37 4.29 -11.70
C GLU A 331 16.46 5.52 -11.53
N ALA A 332 15.45 5.67 -12.39
CA ALA A 332 14.47 6.75 -12.28
C ALA A 332 13.64 6.66 -10.99
N TRP A 333 13.30 5.44 -10.56
CA TRP A 333 12.61 5.21 -9.31
C TRP A 333 13.48 5.59 -8.10
N LEU A 334 14.73 5.12 -8.05
CA LEU A 334 15.65 5.48 -6.97
C LEU A 334 15.93 6.99 -6.90
N ALA A 335 15.93 7.68 -8.04
CA ALA A 335 16.00 9.14 -8.11
C ALA A 335 14.71 9.80 -7.56
N THR A 336 13.54 9.23 -7.85
CA THR A 336 12.24 9.66 -7.30
C THR A 336 12.22 9.53 -5.78
N LEU A 337 12.69 8.40 -5.24
CA LEU A 337 12.82 8.18 -3.80
C LEU A 337 13.71 9.24 -3.14
N THR A 338 14.83 9.60 -3.78
CA THR A 338 15.72 10.67 -3.28
C THR A 338 15.04 12.02 -3.27
N MET A 339 14.32 12.38 -4.34
CA MET A 339 13.56 13.62 -4.40
C MET A 339 12.46 13.67 -3.32
N ALA A 340 11.71 12.57 -3.15
CA ALA A 340 10.67 12.48 -2.13
C ALA A 340 11.24 12.62 -0.71
N GLU A 341 12.39 11.99 -0.44
CA GLU A 341 13.12 12.11 0.81
C GLU A 341 13.61 13.56 1.05
N ASP A 342 14.17 14.21 0.03
CA ASP A 342 14.61 15.61 0.09
C ASP A 342 13.45 16.57 0.39
N LEU A 343 12.28 16.34 -0.21
CA LEU A 343 11.07 17.08 0.06
C LEU A 343 10.63 16.88 1.51
N LEU A 344 10.48 15.63 1.95
CA LEU A 344 10.03 15.28 3.29
C LEU A 344 11.01 15.79 4.37
N GLU A 345 12.31 15.88 4.07
CA GLU A 345 13.34 16.44 4.96
C GLU A 345 13.46 17.97 4.87
N GLY A 346 12.73 18.61 3.95
CA GLY A 346 12.79 20.05 3.75
C GLY A 346 14.12 20.54 3.17
N ARG A 347 14.92 19.62 2.59
CA ARG A 347 16.15 19.97 1.85
C ARG A 347 15.82 20.58 0.50
N LYS A 348 14.75 20.08 -0.14
CA LYS A 348 14.10 20.69 -1.30
C LYS A 348 12.68 21.10 -0.95
N LEU A 349 12.18 22.10 -1.68
CA LEU A 349 10.84 22.64 -1.52
C LEU A 349 9.94 22.21 -2.67
N LEU A 350 8.68 21.90 -2.36
CA LEU A 350 7.66 21.55 -3.36
C LEU A 350 7.19 22.84 -4.07
N PRO A 351 7.19 22.90 -5.42
CA PRO A 351 6.70 24.07 -6.12
C PRO A 351 5.19 24.22 -6.00
N HIS A 352 4.72 25.46 -5.89
CA HIS A 352 3.31 25.81 -6.00
C HIS A 352 3.08 26.68 -7.23
N PHE A 353 2.24 26.22 -8.17
CA PHE A 353 2.07 26.83 -9.50
C PHE A 353 1.82 28.35 -9.48
N ARG A 354 1.06 28.85 -8.50
CA ARG A 354 0.74 30.28 -8.36
C ARG A 354 1.80 31.10 -7.61
N ILE A 355 2.50 30.48 -6.65
CA ILE A 355 3.30 31.21 -5.65
C ILE A 355 4.77 31.17 -6.03
N THR A 356 5.28 30.02 -6.44
CA THR A 356 6.68 29.85 -6.81
C THR A 356 7.06 30.75 -7.98
N VAL A 357 6.19 30.86 -8.99
CA VAL A 357 6.43 31.73 -10.15
C VAL A 357 6.46 33.21 -9.77
N SER A 358 5.69 33.64 -8.77
CA SER A 358 5.55 35.05 -8.39
C SER A 358 6.52 35.51 -7.31
N THR A 359 6.96 34.60 -6.43
CA THR A 359 7.75 34.94 -5.23
C THR A 359 9.13 34.29 -5.20
N GLY A 360 9.35 33.24 -6.01
CA GLY A 360 10.54 32.39 -5.90
C GLY A 360 10.57 31.51 -4.64
N GLN A 361 9.47 31.41 -3.90
CA GLN A 361 9.36 30.55 -2.71
C GLN A 361 8.72 29.18 -3.06
N GLY A 362 9.08 28.16 -2.29
CA GLY A 362 8.48 26.82 -2.38
C GLY A 362 7.89 26.38 -1.04
N ILE A 363 7.13 25.29 -1.04
CA ILE A 363 6.50 24.72 0.16
C ILE A 363 7.51 23.80 0.87
N ASN A 364 7.79 24.07 2.14
CA ASN A 364 8.57 23.19 2.99
C ASN A 364 7.68 22.05 3.52
N MET A 365 7.84 20.84 2.97
CA MET A 365 7.03 19.69 3.36
C MET A 365 7.37 19.15 4.74
N LYS A 366 8.60 19.34 5.24
CA LYS A 366 8.93 19.03 6.64
C LYS A 366 8.09 19.86 7.59
N ARG A 367 8.04 21.18 7.40
CA ARG A 367 7.22 22.09 8.21
C ARG A 367 5.73 21.86 8.02
N PHE A 368 5.29 21.49 6.81
CA PHE A 368 3.91 21.05 6.59
C PHE A 368 3.53 19.98 7.62
N PHE A 369 4.29 18.90 7.73
CA PHE A 369 3.99 17.83 8.68
C PHE A 369 4.33 18.16 10.14
N GLU A 370 5.43 18.86 10.43
CA GLU A 370 5.91 19.09 11.80
C GLU A 370 5.23 20.27 12.52
N GLU A 371 4.69 21.24 11.77
CA GLU A 371 3.99 22.42 12.29
C GLU A 371 2.52 22.46 11.82
N PRO A 372 1.71 21.42 12.10
CA PRO A 372 0.42 21.25 11.46
C PRO A 372 -0.54 22.41 11.76
N LYS A 373 -1.06 23.02 10.70
CA LYS A 373 -2.20 23.95 10.68
C LYS A 373 -3.46 23.22 10.20
N PRO A 374 -4.67 23.77 10.42
CA PRO A 374 -5.89 23.21 9.83
C PRO A 374 -5.72 22.92 8.34
N PHE A 375 -6.13 21.72 7.92
CA PHE A 375 -5.96 21.27 6.55
C PHE A 375 -7.19 21.64 5.73
N ASP A 376 -7.05 22.64 4.88
CA ASP A 376 -8.06 23.04 3.92
C ASP A 376 -7.60 22.72 2.51
N LEU A 377 -8.25 21.76 1.84
CA LEU A 377 -7.84 21.29 0.51
C LEU A 377 -7.94 22.39 -0.54
N VAL A 378 -9.05 23.13 -0.56
CA VAL A 378 -9.30 24.19 -1.55
C VAL A 378 -8.32 25.33 -1.36
N LEU A 379 -8.09 25.76 -0.12
CA LEU A 379 -7.13 26.80 0.19
C LEU A 379 -5.68 26.33 0.08
N SER A 380 -5.41 25.02 0.18
CA SER A 380 -4.08 24.47 -0.07
C SER A 380 -3.75 24.50 -1.56
N ILE A 381 -4.70 24.09 -2.42
CA ILE A 381 -4.56 24.13 -3.88
C ILE A 381 -4.50 25.59 -4.38
N THR A 382 -5.29 26.49 -3.82
CA THR A 382 -5.33 27.89 -4.28
C THR A 382 -4.23 28.76 -3.69
N GLY A 383 -3.54 28.29 -2.64
CA GLY A 383 -2.36 28.92 -2.05
C GLY A 383 -2.48 29.44 -0.61
N PRO A 384 -3.61 30.02 -0.14
CA PRO A 384 -3.67 30.64 1.20
C PRO A 384 -3.30 29.71 2.36
N ALA A 385 -3.73 28.44 2.33
CA ALA A 385 -3.46 27.51 3.44
C ALA A 385 -2.02 26.97 3.44
N ILE A 386 -1.29 27.07 2.33
CA ILE A 386 0.13 26.69 2.30
C ILE A 386 1.08 27.85 2.66
N ALA A 387 0.56 29.09 2.75
CA ALA A 387 1.36 30.27 3.05
C ALA A 387 2.26 30.14 4.31
N PRO A 388 1.83 29.50 5.42
CA PRO A 388 2.67 29.32 6.60
C PRO A 388 3.93 28.46 6.37
N TYR A 389 3.95 27.66 5.30
CA TYR A 389 5.02 26.71 4.99
C TYR A 389 5.92 27.19 3.84
N LEU A 390 5.73 28.42 3.36
CA LEU A 390 6.54 28.97 2.27
C LEU A 390 7.92 29.38 2.75
N GLU A 391 8.94 28.96 2.00
CA GLU A 391 10.34 29.27 2.27
C GLU A 391 11.12 29.57 0.99
N SER A 392 12.24 30.27 1.13
CA SER A 392 13.24 30.41 0.08
C SER A 392 14.26 29.28 0.20
N GLY A 393 14.60 28.64 -0.91
CA GLY A 393 15.52 27.50 -0.92
C GLY A 393 15.61 26.84 -2.28
N GLU A 394 16.20 25.65 -2.31
CA GLU A 394 16.20 24.81 -3.51
C GLU A 394 14.80 24.26 -3.76
N ILE A 395 14.24 24.51 -4.94
CA ILE A 395 12.88 24.11 -5.31
C ILE A 395 12.98 23.02 -6.37
N VAL A 396 12.17 21.97 -6.23
CA VAL A 396 12.08 20.94 -7.27
C VAL A 396 11.57 21.56 -8.57
N THR A 397 12.25 21.29 -9.67
CA THR A 397 11.96 21.84 -10.99
C THR A 397 11.03 20.93 -11.78
N SER A 398 10.27 21.51 -12.72
CA SER A 398 9.46 20.72 -13.67
C SER A 398 10.31 19.79 -14.53
N GLY A 399 11.56 20.19 -14.84
CA GLY A 399 12.49 19.36 -15.61
C GLY A 399 12.89 18.07 -14.90
N GLU A 400 13.06 18.11 -13.57
CA GLU A 400 13.32 16.90 -12.77
C GLU A 400 12.09 15.96 -12.77
N PHE A 401 10.87 16.50 -12.63
CA PHE A 401 9.64 15.70 -12.72
C PHE A 401 9.42 15.10 -14.11
N ASP A 402 9.59 15.89 -15.18
CA ASP A 402 9.44 15.43 -16.56
C ASP A 402 10.46 14.34 -16.89
N GLN A 403 11.68 14.44 -16.36
CA GLN A 403 12.71 13.42 -16.56
C GLN A 403 12.33 12.08 -15.95
N ILE A 404 11.78 12.08 -14.73
CA ILE A 404 11.27 10.88 -14.07
C ILE A 404 10.13 10.28 -14.89
N GLN A 405 9.09 11.07 -15.21
CA GLN A 405 7.91 10.57 -15.92
C GLN A 405 8.24 9.97 -17.30
N ARG A 406 9.21 10.55 -18.03
CA ARG A 406 9.62 10.02 -19.34
C ARG A 406 10.11 8.57 -19.30
N GLN A 407 10.69 8.11 -18.18
CA GLN A 407 11.24 6.75 -18.06
C GLN A 407 10.16 5.68 -17.88
N PHE A 408 8.93 6.07 -17.50
CA PHE A 408 7.83 5.15 -17.26
C PHE A 408 6.70 5.24 -18.31
N GLY A 409 6.85 6.09 -19.34
CA GLY A 409 5.80 6.34 -20.34
C GLY A 409 4.54 7.03 -19.79
N GLY A 410 3.55 7.28 -20.66
CA GLY A 410 2.38 8.14 -20.35
C GLY A 410 1.42 7.68 -19.25
N GLY A 411 1.66 6.53 -18.62
CA GLY A 411 0.86 6.00 -17.49
C GLY A 411 1.60 5.04 -16.56
N GLY A 412 2.81 4.58 -16.91
CA GLY A 412 3.53 3.59 -16.11
C GLY A 412 4.04 4.11 -14.78
N PHE A 413 4.26 5.43 -14.61
CA PHE A 413 4.81 5.97 -13.35
C PHE A 413 3.84 5.76 -12.18
N LEU A 414 2.55 6.03 -12.37
CA LEU A 414 1.55 5.87 -11.30
C LEU A 414 1.31 4.40 -10.98
N THR A 415 1.27 3.53 -12.00
CA THR A 415 1.18 2.08 -11.79
C THR A 415 2.41 1.55 -11.07
N PHE A 416 3.61 2.01 -11.46
CA PHE A 416 4.86 1.61 -10.83
C PHE A 416 4.93 2.11 -9.39
N ALA A 417 4.59 3.37 -9.12
CA ALA A 417 4.52 3.89 -7.76
C ALA A 417 3.53 3.08 -6.92
N LEU A 418 2.29 2.92 -7.38
CA LEU A 418 1.29 2.14 -6.64
C LEU A 418 1.73 0.69 -6.40
N TRP A 419 2.50 0.08 -7.31
CA TRP A 419 2.94 -1.30 -7.20
C TRP A 419 4.24 -1.47 -6.41
N PHE A 420 5.21 -0.57 -6.50
CA PHE A 420 6.54 -0.67 -5.86
C PHE A 420 6.73 0.30 -4.66
N ASN A 421 5.66 1.01 -4.27
CA ASN A 421 5.47 2.01 -3.18
C ASN A 421 5.68 3.50 -3.50
#